data_AF-A0A1L9H0B1-F1
#
_entry.id   AF-A0A1L9H0B1-F1
#
_cell.length_a   1.000
_cell.length_b   1.000
_cell.length_c   1.000
_cell.angle_alpha   90.00
_cell.angle_beta   90.00
_cell.angle_gamma   90.00
#
_symmetry.space_group_name_H-M   'P 1'
#
loop_
_entity.id
_entity.type
_entity.pdbx_description
1 polymer ?
#
loop_
_entity_poly.entity_id
_entity_poly.type
_entity_poly.pdbx_seq_one_letter_code
_entity_poly.pdbx_strand_id
1 'polypeptide(L)'
;MKRKLAKYKPGGYQLRVGRSSAGLGLFALEEIPKGVCLIEYFGRTISSAEEYTSRSKYLFEINSRRTIDGQTRANRARYANHSCRPNAEAKIYRGRVFLMSRRKIKTGEEITYDYGKTYWREHIAPKGCRCVKCVPSQLKAKTVL
;
A
#
# COMPACT_ATOMS: atom_id res chain seq x y z
N MET A 1 -9.73 -16.50 20.30
CA MET A 1 -10.07 -16.36 18.86
C MET A 1 -10.73 -15.03 18.47
N LYS A 2 -11.72 -14.49 19.22
CA LYS A 2 -12.43 -13.23 18.89
C LYS A 2 -11.52 -11.98 18.73
N ARG A 3 -10.51 -11.78 19.60
CA ARG A 3 -9.55 -10.64 19.52
C ARG A 3 -8.76 -10.56 18.21
N LYS A 4 -8.41 -11.71 17.58
CA LYS A 4 -7.65 -11.71 16.32
C LYS A 4 -8.50 -11.26 15.13
N LEU A 5 -9.81 -11.55 15.12
CA LEU A 5 -10.71 -11.09 14.05
C LEU A 5 -10.88 -9.58 14.07
N ALA A 6 -11.05 -8.99 15.27
CA ALA A 6 -11.19 -7.54 15.44
C ALA A 6 -9.98 -6.76 14.89
N LYS A 7 -8.78 -7.35 14.95
CA LYS A 7 -7.54 -6.72 14.45
C LYS A 7 -7.54 -6.51 12.94
N TYR A 8 -8.19 -7.37 12.15
CA TYR A 8 -8.20 -7.33 10.68
C TYR A 8 -9.52 -6.78 10.11
N LYS A 9 -10.20 -5.93 10.87
CA LYS A 9 -11.38 -5.18 10.43
C LYS A 9 -10.95 -3.75 10.11
N PRO A 10 -11.12 -3.26 8.85
CA PRO A 10 -10.85 -1.86 8.52
C PRO A 10 -11.57 -0.91 9.47
N GLY A 11 -10.83 0.05 10.02
CA GLY A 11 -11.31 0.97 11.06
C GLY A 11 -12.29 2.05 10.58
N GLY A 12 -12.58 2.12 9.27
CA GLY A 12 -13.48 3.13 8.70
C GLY A 12 -12.85 4.52 8.57
N TYR A 13 -11.51 4.61 8.58
CA TYR A 13 -10.79 5.88 8.52
C TYR A 13 -11.10 6.68 7.26
N GLN A 14 -11.18 8.00 7.41
CA GLN A 14 -11.30 8.94 6.30
C GLN A 14 -9.98 9.02 5.55
N LEU A 15 -10.01 8.55 4.31
CA LEU A 15 -8.87 8.57 3.40
C LEU A 15 -9.25 9.39 2.18
N ARG A 16 -8.26 9.85 1.41
CA ARG A 16 -8.46 10.37 0.03
C ARG A 16 -7.39 9.87 -0.92
N VAL A 17 -7.72 9.85 -2.21
CA VAL A 17 -6.72 9.68 -3.28
C VAL A 17 -6.29 11.07 -3.76
N GLY A 18 -5.00 11.29 -3.96
CA GLY A 18 -4.46 12.58 -4.39
C GLY A 18 -3.15 12.45 -5.16
N ARG A 19 -2.62 13.57 -5.67
CA ARG A 19 -1.30 13.59 -6.31
C ARG A 19 -0.19 13.27 -5.30
N SER A 20 0.81 12.51 -5.73
CA SER A 20 1.99 12.08 -4.99
C SER A 20 3.21 12.10 -5.92
N SER A 21 4.43 12.06 -5.37
CA SER A 21 5.68 11.97 -6.14
C SER A 21 5.76 10.74 -7.04
N ALA A 22 4.96 9.70 -6.73
CA ALA A 22 4.87 8.46 -7.50
C ALA A 22 3.62 8.37 -8.42
N GLY A 23 2.86 9.46 -8.59
CA GLY A 23 1.62 9.50 -9.36
C GLY A 23 0.42 9.81 -8.48
N LEU A 24 -0.48 8.84 -8.29
CA LEU A 24 -1.55 8.95 -7.29
C LEU A 24 -1.12 8.26 -5.99
N GLY A 25 -1.51 8.84 -4.86
CA GLY A 25 -1.24 8.34 -3.51
C GLY A 25 -2.52 8.27 -2.66
N LEU A 26 -2.47 7.48 -1.58
CA LEU A 26 -3.53 7.37 -0.58
C LEU A 26 -3.14 8.18 0.66
N PHE A 27 -3.98 9.12 1.09
CA PHE A 27 -3.68 10.05 2.16
C PHE A 27 -4.71 9.95 3.29
N ALA A 28 -4.26 10.12 4.53
CA ALA A 28 -5.14 10.21 5.69
C ALA A 28 -5.81 11.59 5.75
N LEU A 29 -7.11 11.64 6.02
CA LEU A 29 -7.86 12.87 6.29
C LEU A 29 -8.11 13.11 7.79
N GLU A 30 -7.70 12.16 8.61
CA GLU A 30 -7.72 12.24 10.06
C GLU A 30 -6.47 11.58 10.64
N GLU A 31 -6.25 11.75 11.94
CA GLU A 31 -5.18 11.06 12.63
C GLU A 31 -5.50 9.57 12.79
N ILE A 32 -4.52 8.71 12.48
CA ILE A 32 -4.69 7.26 12.58
C ILE A 32 -3.71 6.68 13.62
N PRO A 33 -4.20 6.00 14.68
CA PRO A 33 -3.35 5.39 15.70
C PRO A 33 -2.43 4.30 15.15
N LYS A 34 -1.39 3.93 15.92
CA LYS A 34 -0.51 2.78 15.63
C LYS A 34 -1.26 1.46 15.84
N GLY A 35 -0.98 0.47 14.98
CA GLY A 35 -1.39 -0.93 15.16
C GLY A 35 -2.82 -1.25 14.71
N VAL A 36 -3.49 -0.32 14.02
CA VAL A 36 -4.87 -0.47 13.55
C VAL A 36 -4.92 -0.90 12.07
N CYS A 37 -6.02 -1.54 11.68
CA CYS A 37 -6.28 -1.91 10.29
C CYS A 37 -6.82 -0.71 9.52
N LEU A 38 -6.05 -0.23 8.55
CA LEU A 38 -6.36 0.95 7.74
C LEU A 38 -7.44 0.61 6.73
N ILE A 39 -7.13 -0.35 5.87
CA ILE A 39 -7.91 -0.69 4.68
C ILE A 39 -7.52 -2.08 4.20
N GLU A 40 -8.45 -2.77 3.56
CA GLU A 40 -8.17 -4.02 2.87
C GLU A 40 -7.68 -3.74 1.45
N TYR A 41 -6.65 -4.48 1.03
CA TYR A 41 -6.28 -4.62 -0.37
C TYR A 41 -7.02 -5.81 -0.96
N PHE A 42 -7.91 -5.54 -1.91
CA PHE A 42 -8.76 -6.55 -2.53
C PHE A 42 -8.76 -6.45 -4.04
N GLY A 43 -9.25 -7.49 -4.69
CA GLY A 43 -9.31 -7.56 -6.14
C GLY A 43 -9.67 -8.95 -6.61
N ARG A 44 -9.52 -9.17 -7.92
CA ARG A 44 -9.73 -10.49 -8.52
C ARG A 44 -8.60 -11.41 -8.08
N THR A 45 -8.91 -12.63 -7.69
CA THR A 45 -7.87 -13.66 -7.51
C THR A 45 -7.48 -14.21 -8.87
N ILE A 46 -6.19 -14.29 -9.15
CA ILE A 46 -5.63 -14.83 -10.40
C ILE A 46 -4.72 -16.03 -10.11
N SER A 47 -4.61 -16.92 -11.09
CA SER A 47 -3.69 -18.05 -11.07
C SER A 47 -2.24 -17.64 -11.35
N SER A 48 -1.27 -18.51 -11.05
CA SER A 48 0.15 -18.27 -11.36
C SER A 48 0.41 -18.16 -12.88
N ALA A 49 -0.36 -18.87 -13.70
CA ALA A 49 -0.28 -18.77 -15.16
C ALA A 49 -0.75 -17.41 -15.68
N GLU A 50 -1.86 -16.90 -15.13
CA GLU A 50 -2.31 -15.53 -15.42
C GLU A 50 -1.33 -14.49 -14.91
N GLU A 51 -0.79 -14.66 -13.70
CA GLU A 51 0.22 -13.77 -13.12
C GLU A 51 1.45 -13.64 -14.01
N TYR A 52 1.99 -14.75 -14.52
CA TYR A 52 3.16 -14.76 -15.40
C TYR A 52 2.99 -13.90 -16.66
N THR A 53 1.76 -13.85 -17.21
CA THR A 53 1.44 -13.07 -18.40
C THR A 53 0.88 -11.67 -18.08
N SER A 54 0.63 -11.37 -16.80
CA SER A 54 -0.05 -10.16 -16.38
C SER A 54 0.84 -8.93 -16.54
N ARG A 55 0.22 -7.84 -17.03
CA ARG A 55 0.84 -6.51 -17.08
C ARG A 55 0.35 -5.60 -15.94
N SER A 56 -0.42 -6.13 -14.99
CA SER A 56 -0.94 -5.37 -13.86
C SER A 56 0.20 -4.95 -12.93
N LYS A 57 0.18 -3.69 -12.49
CA LYS A 57 1.10 -3.17 -11.45
C LYS A 57 0.53 -3.36 -10.04
N TYR A 58 -0.60 -4.05 -9.93
CA TYR A 58 -1.41 -4.17 -8.72
C TYR A 58 -1.53 -5.63 -8.30
N LEU A 59 -0.45 -6.40 -8.47
CA LEU A 59 -0.40 -7.79 -8.05
C LEU A 59 0.08 -7.87 -6.60
N PHE A 60 -0.62 -8.67 -5.81
CA PHE A 60 -0.24 -8.98 -4.44
C PHE A 60 -0.25 -10.49 -4.25
N GLU A 61 0.94 -11.09 -4.17
CA GLU A 61 1.11 -12.52 -3.93
C GLU A 61 0.68 -12.85 -2.48
N ILE A 62 -0.28 -13.77 -2.34
CA ILE A 62 -0.75 -14.28 -1.04
C ILE A 62 0.02 -15.53 -0.66
N ASN A 63 0.27 -16.38 -1.65
CA ASN A 63 1.08 -17.59 -1.60
C ASN A 63 1.36 -18.04 -3.03
N SER A 64 2.12 -19.13 -3.18
CA SER A 64 2.56 -19.67 -4.47
C SER A 64 1.44 -20.03 -5.47
N ARG A 65 0.19 -20.14 -5.02
CA ARG A 65 -0.97 -20.50 -5.86
C ARG A 65 -1.97 -19.37 -6.03
N ARG A 66 -1.83 -18.28 -5.29
CA ARG A 66 -2.87 -17.25 -5.19
C ARG A 66 -2.28 -15.86 -5.18
N THR A 67 -2.63 -15.09 -6.20
CA THR A 67 -2.29 -13.68 -6.33
C THR A 67 -3.57 -12.86 -6.44
N ILE A 68 -3.61 -11.69 -5.79
CA ILE A 68 -4.71 -10.74 -5.92
C ILE A 68 -4.29 -9.68 -6.95
N ASP A 69 -5.09 -9.51 -8.00
CA ASP A 69 -5.02 -8.38 -8.91
C ASP A 69 -5.97 -7.27 -8.44
N GLY A 70 -5.39 -6.27 -7.77
CA GLY A 70 -6.06 -5.11 -7.20
C GLY A 70 -6.32 -3.97 -8.18
N GLN A 71 -6.31 -4.20 -9.50
CA GLN A 71 -6.42 -3.14 -10.51
C GLN A 71 -7.70 -2.30 -10.44
N THR A 72 -8.79 -2.83 -9.88
CA THR A 72 -10.08 -2.12 -9.80
C THR A 72 -9.95 -0.80 -9.03
N ARG A 73 -10.57 0.27 -9.55
CA ARG A 73 -10.58 1.59 -8.89
C ARG A 73 -11.33 1.59 -7.55
N ALA A 74 -12.21 0.60 -7.33
CA ALA A 74 -12.86 0.40 -6.04
C ALA A 74 -11.85 0.02 -4.93
N ASN A 75 -10.74 -0.63 -5.29
CA ASN A 75 -9.67 -0.96 -4.36
C ASN A 75 -8.81 0.28 -4.09
N ARG A 76 -9.23 1.13 -3.14
CA ARG A 76 -8.47 2.33 -2.78
C ARG A 76 -7.09 2.02 -2.19
N ALA A 77 -6.87 0.84 -1.64
CA ALA A 77 -5.56 0.43 -1.12
C ALA A 77 -4.49 0.32 -2.22
N ARG A 78 -4.90 0.17 -3.50
CA ARG A 78 -3.99 0.17 -4.67
C ARG A 78 -3.18 1.45 -4.84
N TYR A 79 -3.58 2.54 -4.17
CA TYR A 79 -2.91 3.84 -4.22
C TYR A 79 -1.92 4.05 -3.06
N ALA A 80 -1.82 3.11 -2.11
CA ALA A 80 -0.80 3.19 -1.06
C ALA A 80 0.58 2.92 -1.69
N ASN A 81 1.44 3.94 -1.72
CA ASN A 81 2.70 3.88 -2.45
C ASN A 81 3.82 3.18 -1.67
N HIS A 82 4.89 2.84 -2.38
CA HIS A 82 6.10 2.34 -1.75
C HIS A 82 6.82 3.43 -0.93
N SER A 83 7.35 3.06 0.24
CA SER A 83 8.35 3.85 0.95
C SER A 83 9.43 2.97 1.58
N CYS A 84 10.69 3.40 1.48
CA CYS A 84 11.82 2.79 2.17
C CYS A 84 11.82 3.05 3.70
N ARG A 85 10.93 3.93 4.18
CA ARG A 85 10.61 4.13 5.62
C ARG A 85 9.09 4.27 5.76
N PRO A 86 8.36 3.16 5.61
CA PRO A 86 6.91 3.21 5.50
C PRO A 86 6.24 3.44 6.87
N ASN A 87 5.03 4.00 6.84
CA ASN A 87 4.18 4.17 8.02
C ASN A 87 3.11 3.06 8.15
N ALA A 88 2.95 2.21 7.13
CA ALA A 88 2.09 1.03 7.14
C ALA A 88 2.86 -0.25 6.75
N GLU A 89 2.25 -1.41 7.04
CA GLU A 89 2.70 -2.73 6.61
C GLU A 89 1.52 -3.53 6.04
N ALA A 90 1.80 -4.37 5.05
CA ALA A 90 0.80 -5.33 4.59
C ALA A 90 0.81 -6.58 5.48
N LYS A 91 -0.37 -7.10 5.81
CA LYS A 91 -0.57 -8.35 6.54
C LYS A 91 -1.56 -9.23 5.80
N ILE A 92 -1.18 -10.49 5.61
CA ILE A 92 -2.08 -11.52 5.11
C ILE A 92 -2.79 -12.17 6.29
N TYR A 93 -4.12 -12.22 6.23
CA TYR A 93 -4.94 -12.95 7.19
C TYR A 93 -6.08 -13.66 6.48
N ARG A 94 -6.15 -14.99 6.64
CA ARG A 94 -7.18 -15.85 6.00
C ARG A 94 -7.33 -15.60 4.49
N GLY A 95 -6.20 -15.44 3.80
CA GLY A 95 -6.16 -15.24 2.35
C GLY A 95 -6.58 -13.85 1.86
N ARG A 96 -6.70 -12.87 2.77
CA ARG A 96 -6.99 -11.46 2.49
C ARG A 96 -5.82 -10.59 2.92
N VAL A 97 -5.66 -9.42 2.30
CA VAL A 97 -4.54 -8.51 2.54
C VAL A 97 -5.02 -7.24 3.21
N PHE A 98 -4.37 -6.84 4.29
CA PHE A 98 -4.73 -5.65 5.06
C PHE A 98 -3.51 -4.75 5.22
N LEU A 99 -3.70 -3.44 5.00
CA LEU A 99 -2.70 -2.45 5.39
C LEU A 99 -2.92 -2.08 6.85
N MET A 100 -1.88 -2.23 7.66
CA MET A 100 -1.87 -1.97 9.10
C MET A 100 -0.93 -0.81 9.40
N SER A 101 -1.31 0.12 10.28
CA SER A 101 -0.41 1.20 10.68
C SER A 101 0.73 0.70 11.57
N ARG A 102 1.97 1.10 11.26
CA ARG A 102 3.18 0.76 12.04
C ARG A 102 3.51 1.81 13.10
N ARG A 103 3.01 3.02 12.91
CA ARG A 103 3.08 4.15 13.83
C ARG A 103 1.82 5.00 13.68
N LYS A 104 1.69 6.03 14.52
CA LYS A 104 0.71 7.10 14.31
C LYS A 104 0.93 7.75 12.95
N ILE A 105 -0.14 7.92 12.17
CA ILE A 105 -0.17 8.58 10.86
C ILE A 105 -0.93 9.90 11.06
N LYS A 106 -0.31 11.02 10.69
CA LYS A 106 -0.91 12.34 10.87
C LYS A 106 -1.94 12.64 9.77
N THR A 107 -2.88 13.54 10.04
CA THR A 107 -3.74 14.12 9.00
C THR A 107 -2.88 14.68 7.86
N GLY A 108 -3.26 14.38 6.62
CA GLY A 108 -2.56 14.78 5.41
C GLY A 108 -1.36 13.90 5.03
N GLU A 109 -0.96 12.96 5.88
CA GLU A 109 0.18 12.09 5.59
C GLU A 109 -0.18 11.00 4.56
N GLU A 110 0.74 10.72 3.63
CA GLU A 110 0.58 9.63 2.66
C GLU A 110 0.78 8.26 3.34
N ILE A 111 -0.18 7.36 3.15
CA ILE A 111 -0.08 5.96 3.58
C ILE A 111 0.85 5.23 2.62
N THR A 112 1.94 4.71 3.16
CA THR A 112 2.97 3.99 2.40
C THR A 112 3.36 2.69 3.06
N TYR A 113 3.70 1.69 2.27
CA TYR A 113 4.19 0.39 2.75
C TYR A 113 5.39 -0.10 1.95
N ASP A 114 6.05 -1.16 2.41
CA ASP A 114 7.12 -1.80 1.65
C ASP A 114 6.51 -2.77 0.63
N TYR A 115 6.88 -2.63 -0.65
CA TYR A 115 6.34 -3.46 -1.74
C TYR A 115 7.04 -4.83 -1.82
N GLY A 116 8.09 -5.04 -1.02
CA GLY A 116 8.86 -6.27 -1.02
C GLY A 116 10.00 -6.26 -2.03
N LYS A 117 10.94 -7.20 -1.83
CA LYS A 117 12.23 -7.23 -2.53
C LYS A 117 12.11 -7.52 -4.03
N THR A 118 11.16 -8.36 -4.43
CA THR A 118 10.97 -8.73 -5.84
C THR A 118 10.49 -7.52 -6.64
N TYR A 119 9.35 -6.94 -6.24
CA TYR A 119 8.83 -5.72 -6.86
C TYR A 119 9.85 -4.58 -6.83
N TRP A 120 10.57 -4.40 -5.71
CA TRP A 120 11.63 -3.39 -5.61
C TRP A 120 12.68 -3.57 -6.70
N ARG A 121 13.26 -4.77 -6.83
CA ARG A 121 14.33 -5.04 -7.81
C ARG A 121 13.86 -4.88 -9.25
N GLU A 122 12.64 -5.29 -9.54
CA GLU A 122 12.13 -5.32 -10.92
C GLU A 122 11.58 -3.96 -11.38
N HIS A 123 11.04 -3.16 -10.47
CA HIS A 123 10.25 -1.99 -10.85
C HIS A 123 10.70 -0.66 -10.22
N ILE A 124 11.38 -0.69 -9.08
CA ILE A 124 11.78 0.53 -8.35
C ILE A 124 13.26 0.79 -8.49
N ALA A 125 14.12 -0.18 -8.16
CA ALA A 125 15.58 -0.04 -8.21
C ALA A 125 16.10 0.46 -9.57
N PRO A 126 15.63 -0.05 -10.72
CA PRO A 126 16.13 0.38 -12.03
C PRO A 126 15.82 1.84 -12.37
N LYS A 127 14.83 2.45 -11.70
CA LYS A 127 14.35 3.82 -11.96
C LYS A 127 14.66 4.80 -10.83
N GLY A 128 15.18 4.31 -9.72
CA GLY A 128 15.33 5.06 -8.47
C GLY A 128 14.00 5.20 -7.70
N CYS A 129 14.09 5.09 -6.38
CA CYS A 129 12.91 5.23 -5.51
C CYS A 129 12.52 6.70 -5.33
N ARG A 130 11.24 6.99 -5.57
CA ARG A 130 10.66 8.35 -5.47
C ARG A 130 9.97 8.64 -4.12
N CYS A 131 10.13 7.77 -3.13
CA CYS A 131 9.58 8.03 -1.79
C CYS A 131 10.28 9.20 -1.11
N VAL A 132 9.61 9.85 -0.15
CA VAL A 132 10.11 11.01 0.61
C VAL A 132 11.49 10.78 1.24
N LYS A 133 11.82 9.54 1.63
CA LYS A 133 13.13 9.19 2.17
C LYS A 133 14.24 9.22 1.11
N CYS A 134 13.95 8.83 -0.12
CA CYS A 134 14.95 8.62 -1.17
C CYS A 134 15.12 9.81 -2.12
N VAL A 135 14.11 10.66 -2.29
CA VAL A 135 14.26 11.86 -3.11
C VAL A 135 15.17 12.89 -2.42
N PRO A 136 16.07 13.56 -3.16
CA PRO A 136 16.90 14.66 -2.63
C PRO A 136 16.04 15.75 -1.98
N SER A 137 16.55 16.38 -0.92
CA SER A 137 15.85 17.41 -0.13
C SER A 137 15.31 18.56 -0.99
N GLN A 138 16.04 18.94 -2.04
CA GLN A 138 15.70 20.04 -2.96
C GLN A 138 14.41 19.82 -3.77
N LEU A 139 13.95 18.57 -3.93
CA LEU A 139 12.71 18.23 -4.63
C LEU A 139 11.50 18.05 -3.69
N LYS A 140 11.71 18.05 -2.36
CA LYS A 140 10.65 17.83 -1.36
C LYS A 140 9.70 19.03 -1.23
N ALA A 141 10.19 20.23 -1.55
CA ALA A 141 9.46 21.49 -1.39
C ALA A 141 8.40 21.77 -2.47
N LYS A 142 8.40 21.05 -3.61
CA LYS A 142 7.48 21.31 -4.74
C LYS A 142 6.14 20.54 -4.68
N THR A 143 5.88 19.78 -3.61
CA THR A 143 4.68 18.91 -3.50
C THR A 143 3.68 19.41 -2.45
N VAL A 144 3.95 20.56 -1.83
CA VAL A 144 3.08 21.18 -0.80
C VAL A 144 2.74 22.60 -1.21
N LEU A 145 2.14 22.75 -2.39
CA LEU A 145 1.34 23.91 -2.81
C LEU A 145 0.16 23.39 -3.62
#